data_AF-A0A7W7HY46-F1
#
_entry.id   AF-A0A7W7HY46-F1
#
_cell.length_a   1.000
_cell.length_b   1.000
_cell.length_c   1.000
_cell.angle_alpha   90.00
_cell.angle_beta   90.00
_cell.angle_gamma   90.00
#
_symmetry.space_group_name_H-M   'P 1'
#
loop_
_entity.id
_entity.type
_entity.pdbx_description
1 polymer ?
#
loop_
_entity_poly.entity_id
_entity_poly.type
_entity_poly.pdbx_seq_one_letter_code
_entity_poly.pdbx_strand_id
1 'polypeptide(L)'
;MPEQRDETPIDNDAYVREVHDKGLQFDLRTMSRRRMLTALGGAGVLSAVGGRLLTDQSPAEAACVAEVESETAGPYPADGSNGIEIRTVSGVVRSDIRPSFGGATAVAGGIGLNFSLTVLSLSCVPLVGAAVYAWHCDREGRYSLYSSGVTNQNYLRGIQATDSTGTVTFKSIYPGCYAGRWPHIHFEVYSSLANATSGRGPIVKTSQIALPKDVSSAVYATSGYSQSVTNLSRVTLATDMVFRDDLAAREMATVTGNVTTGYTARLTISVRA
;
A
#
# COMPACT_ATOMS: atom_id res chain seq x y z
N MET A 1 -26.53 38.93 -16.13
CA MET A 1 -25.64 37.95 -16.76
C MET A 1 -24.37 37.89 -15.91
N PRO A 2 -24.29 37.05 -14.85
CA PRO A 2 -23.06 36.94 -14.10
C PRO A 2 -22.12 35.94 -14.78
N GLU A 3 -20.88 36.37 -14.88
CA GLU A 3 -19.73 35.78 -15.55
C GLU A 3 -19.33 34.46 -14.87
N GLN A 4 -19.36 33.35 -15.62
CA GLN A 4 -18.83 32.06 -15.19
C GLN A 4 -17.32 32.19 -15.01
N ARG A 5 -16.86 32.12 -13.76
CA ARG A 5 -15.44 31.92 -13.47
C ARG A 5 -15.09 30.48 -13.83
N ASP A 6 -14.19 30.35 -14.80
CA ASP A 6 -13.59 29.10 -15.24
C ASP A 6 -12.74 28.53 -14.10
N GLU A 7 -13.28 27.56 -13.36
CA GLU A 7 -12.53 26.82 -12.34
C GLU A 7 -11.65 25.79 -13.04
N THR A 8 -10.42 26.19 -13.37
CA THR A 8 -9.35 25.27 -13.79
C THR A 8 -9.22 24.14 -12.76
N PRO A 9 -9.37 22.85 -13.16
CA PRO A 9 -9.16 21.73 -12.26
C PRO A 9 -7.72 21.76 -11.74
N ILE A 10 -7.53 21.81 -10.42
CA ILE A 10 -6.22 21.50 -9.85
C ILE A 10 -5.95 20.02 -10.16
N ASP A 11 -5.13 19.84 -11.18
CA ASP A 11 -4.54 18.59 -11.64
C ASP A 11 -3.72 17.99 -10.50
N ASN A 12 -3.88 16.69 -10.24
CA ASN A 12 -3.04 15.98 -9.26
C ASN A 12 -1.54 16.18 -9.59
N ASP A 13 -1.19 16.41 -10.86
CA ASP A 13 0.17 16.74 -11.29
C ASP A 13 0.70 18.06 -10.71
N ALA A 14 -0.16 19.05 -10.49
CA ALA A 14 0.24 20.34 -9.92
C ALA A 14 0.49 20.23 -8.41
N TYR A 15 -0.35 19.47 -7.70
CA TYR A 15 -0.17 19.21 -6.27
C TYR A 15 1.06 18.32 -5.99
N VAL A 16 1.27 17.28 -6.80
CA VAL A 16 2.48 16.44 -6.71
C VAL A 16 3.73 17.30 -6.90
N ARG A 17 3.75 18.18 -7.91
CA ARG A 17 4.86 19.14 -8.11
C ARG A 17 5.06 20.10 -6.94
N GLU A 18 3.99 20.65 -6.37
CA GLU A 18 4.05 21.58 -5.23
C GLU A 18 4.58 20.92 -3.94
N VAL A 19 4.28 19.64 -3.72
CA VAL A 19 4.80 18.88 -2.57
C VAL A 19 6.28 18.48 -2.75
N HIS A 20 6.76 18.34 -3.99
CA HIS A 20 8.14 17.96 -4.31
C HIS A 20 9.17 19.11 -4.24
N ASP A 21 8.75 20.36 -4.06
CA ASP A 21 9.66 21.52 -3.95
C ASP A 21 10.07 21.89 -2.51
N LYS A 22 9.82 21.01 -1.51
CA LYS A 22 10.28 21.25 -0.12
C LYS A 22 11.75 20.94 0.16
N GLY A 23 12.55 20.74 -0.89
CA GLY A 23 14.01 20.86 -0.88
C GLY A 23 14.76 19.80 -0.06
N LEU A 24 16.07 19.74 -0.32
CA LEU A 24 17.06 18.80 0.22
C LEU A 24 17.04 18.62 1.76
N GLN A 25 16.45 19.57 2.49
CA GLN A 25 16.31 19.52 3.95
C GLN A 25 15.23 18.53 4.43
N PHE A 26 14.23 18.21 3.58
CA PHE A 26 13.24 17.18 3.86
C PHE A 26 13.80 15.78 3.59
N ASP A 27 14.62 15.64 2.53
CA ASP A 27 15.23 14.37 2.12
C ASP A 27 16.34 13.88 3.08
N LEU A 28 16.97 14.77 3.84
CA LEU A 28 18.02 14.44 4.81
C LEU A 28 17.49 13.89 6.14
N ARG A 29 16.19 14.01 6.45
CA ARG A 29 15.60 13.40 7.66
C ARG A 29 15.15 11.96 7.46
N THR A 30 15.12 11.48 6.21
CA THR A 30 14.52 10.19 5.86
C THR A 30 15.52 9.18 5.30
N MET A 31 16.82 9.49 5.23
CA MET A 31 17.83 8.52 4.75
C MET A 31 19.06 8.33 5.65
N SER A 32 19.25 7.04 5.98
CA SER A 32 20.47 6.31 6.30
C SER A 32 20.95 6.22 7.75
N ARG A 33 20.81 5.01 8.30
CA ARG A 33 21.95 4.31 8.91
C ARG A 33 22.02 2.87 8.39
N ARG A 34 22.70 2.66 7.26
CA ARG A 34 23.35 1.36 6.97
C ARG A 34 24.25 1.44 5.75
N ARG A 35 25.50 1.87 5.93
CA ARG A 35 26.66 1.44 5.12
C ARG A 35 27.94 1.51 5.96
N MET A 36 28.30 0.39 6.57
CA MET A 36 29.60 0.09 7.21
C MET A 36 29.51 -1.38 7.67
N LEU A 37 30.37 -2.36 7.38
CA LEU A 37 31.67 -2.49 6.71
C LEU A 37 31.69 -3.85 6.00
N THR A 38 32.33 -3.96 4.83
CA THR A 38 32.99 -5.22 4.41
C THR A 38 34.19 -4.88 3.55
N ALA A 39 35.37 -4.85 4.15
CA ALA A 39 36.67 -5.03 3.48
C ALA A 39 37.77 -5.05 4.54
N LEU A 40 38.44 -6.20 4.67
CA LEU A 40 39.75 -6.54 5.27
C LEU A 40 39.66 -8.07 5.43
N GLY A 41 40.37 -8.97 4.74
CA GLY A 41 41.75 -8.98 4.28
C GLY A 41 42.48 -10.11 5.04
N GLY A 42 43.07 -11.10 4.34
CA GLY A 42 44.08 -12.00 4.93
C GLY A 42 43.92 -13.50 4.63
N ALA A 43 44.98 -14.07 4.03
CA ALA A 43 45.16 -15.48 3.69
C ALA A 43 45.64 -16.34 4.88
N GLY A 44 45.42 -17.66 4.84
CA GLY A 44 46.28 -18.61 5.55
C GLY A 44 45.69 -19.97 5.98
N VAL A 45 46.28 -21.03 5.40
CA VAL A 45 46.58 -22.36 5.98
C VAL A 45 45.53 -23.49 5.91
N LEU A 46 45.92 -24.54 5.18
CA LEU A 46 45.38 -25.91 5.18
C LEU A 46 45.66 -26.61 6.53
N SER A 47 44.66 -27.35 7.05
CA SER A 47 44.90 -28.59 7.79
C SER A 47 43.70 -29.52 7.65
N ALA A 48 43.96 -30.71 7.12
CA ALA A 48 43.03 -31.82 7.01
C ALA A 48 43.11 -32.67 8.28
N VAL A 49 41.98 -32.85 8.99
CA VAL A 49 41.78 -33.93 9.97
C VAL A 49 40.34 -34.42 9.81
N GLY A 50 40.22 -35.73 9.57
CA GLY A 50 38.94 -36.41 9.37
C GLY A 50 38.13 -36.53 10.66
N GLY A 51 36.81 -36.39 10.52
CA GLY A 51 35.82 -36.71 11.54
C GLY A 51 34.50 -37.05 10.85
N ARG A 52 33.98 -38.25 11.12
CA ARG A 52 32.72 -38.76 10.56
C ARG A 52 31.50 -38.11 11.21
N LEU A 53 30.50 -37.87 10.37
CA LEU A 53 29.03 -37.77 10.58
C LEU A 53 28.53 -37.31 11.96
N LEU A 54 27.83 -36.18 11.96
CA LEU A 54 26.38 -36.11 12.19
C LEU A 54 25.86 -34.87 11.45
N THR A 55 25.25 -35.03 10.27
CA THR A 55 24.43 -33.95 9.71
C THR A 55 23.13 -33.94 10.48
N ASP A 56 23.10 -33.16 11.56
CA ASP A 56 21.86 -32.70 12.16
C ASP A 56 21.21 -31.77 11.12
N GLN A 57 20.45 -32.35 10.20
CA GLN A 57 19.47 -31.59 9.43
C GLN A 57 18.35 -31.26 10.40
N SER A 58 18.56 -30.20 11.19
CA SER A 58 17.42 -29.45 11.71
C SER A 58 16.49 -29.22 10.52
N PRO A 59 15.19 -29.53 10.62
CA PRO A 59 14.26 -29.12 9.57
C PRO A 59 14.49 -27.62 9.42
N ALA A 60 14.77 -27.19 8.19
CA ALA A 60 14.82 -25.76 7.90
C ALA A 60 13.50 -25.19 8.41
N GLU A 61 13.55 -24.48 9.53
CA GLU A 61 12.47 -23.58 9.92
C GLU A 61 12.20 -22.80 8.65
N ALA A 62 10.99 -22.92 8.10
CA ALA A 62 10.60 -22.15 6.95
C ALA A 62 10.82 -20.70 7.37
N ALA A 63 11.95 -20.12 6.94
CA ALA A 63 12.35 -18.80 7.37
C ALA A 63 11.19 -17.91 6.96
N CYS A 64 10.55 -17.33 7.95
CA CYS A 64 9.37 -16.55 7.71
C CYS A 64 9.68 -15.48 6.66
N VAL A 65 8.68 -15.07 5.88
CA VAL A 65 8.90 -13.97 4.93
C VAL A 65 9.53 -12.81 5.70
N ALA A 66 10.64 -12.30 5.15
CA ALA A 66 11.30 -11.14 5.73
C ALA A 66 10.27 -10.01 5.90
N GLU A 67 10.52 -9.15 6.87
CA GLU A 67 9.63 -8.03 7.15
C GLU A 67 9.32 -7.25 5.88
N VAL A 68 8.05 -6.93 5.65
CA VAL A 68 7.66 -6.07 4.53
C VAL A 68 8.32 -4.70 4.68
N GLU A 69 8.68 -4.13 3.53
CA GLU A 69 9.26 -2.81 3.39
C GLU A 69 8.41 -1.77 4.12
N SER A 70 9.06 -0.79 4.71
CA SER A 70 8.35 0.36 5.27
C SER A 70 8.29 1.43 4.19
N GLU A 71 7.08 1.73 3.71
CA GLU A 71 6.87 2.73 2.67
C GLU A 71 6.19 3.98 3.18
N THR A 72 6.29 5.05 2.39
CA THR A 72 5.56 6.29 2.66
C THR A 72 4.05 6.04 2.66
N ALA A 73 3.34 6.69 3.60
CA ALA A 73 1.88 6.85 3.54
C ALA A 73 1.44 7.71 2.33
N GLY A 74 2.38 8.42 1.73
CA GLY A 74 2.09 9.41 0.70
C GLY A 74 1.29 10.59 1.25
N PRO A 75 0.80 11.47 0.37
CA PRO A 75 0.13 12.69 0.80
C PRO A 75 -1.35 12.50 1.19
N TYR A 76 -1.95 11.33 0.94
CA TYR A 76 -3.40 11.12 1.04
C TYR A 76 -3.90 10.11 2.10
N PRO A 77 -3.27 9.96 3.29
CA PRO A 77 -3.64 8.91 4.22
C PRO A 77 -4.96 9.15 4.94
N ALA A 78 -5.35 10.40 5.22
CA ALA A 78 -6.48 10.73 6.09
C ALA A 78 -6.38 10.12 7.51
N ASP A 79 -5.16 9.98 8.02
CA ASP A 79 -4.81 9.42 9.34
C ASP A 79 -4.38 10.52 10.34
N GLY A 80 -4.70 11.78 10.03
CA GLY A 80 -4.32 12.96 10.80
C GLY A 80 -2.95 13.56 10.44
N SER A 81 -2.05 12.80 9.79
CA SER A 81 -0.69 13.29 9.47
C SER A 81 -0.68 14.48 8.49
N ASN A 82 -1.69 14.53 7.60
CA ASN A 82 -1.87 15.61 6.62
C ASN A 82 -3.20 16.37 6.85
N GLY A 83 -3.59 16.55 8.12
CA GLY A 83 -4.69 17.43 8.54
C GLY A 83 -6.10 16.81 8.53
N ILE A 84 -6.35 15.77 7.72
CA ILE A 84 -7.62 15.03 7.71
C ILE A 84 -7.48 13.74 8.52
N GLU A 85 -8.42 13.45 9.41
CA GLU A 85 -8.45 12.23 10.24
C GLU A 85 -9.82 11.54 10.10
N ILE A 86 -9.87 10.45 9.32
CA ILE A 86 -11.10 9.69 9.03
C ILE A 86 -11.25 8.44 9.91
N ARG A 87 -10.17 7.97 10.56
CA ARG A 87 -10.17 6.73 11.35
C ARG A 87 -10.99 6.84 12.63
N THR A 88 -11.28 8.06 13.09
CA THR A 88 -12.16 8.32 14.26
C THR A 88 -13.62 8.46 13.87
N VAL A 89 -13.94 8.50 12.57
CA VAL A 89 -15.31 8.75 12.08
C VAL A 89 -16.12 7.46 12.07
N SER A 90 -17.33 7.52 12.63
CA SER A 90 -18.25 6.37 12.65
C SER A 90 -18.52 5.85 11.23
N GLY A 91 -18.43 4.53 11.07
CA GLY A 91 -18.59 3.86 9.78
C GLY A 91 -17.28 3.55 9.05
N VAL A 92 -16.11 4.01 9.52
CA VAL A 92 -14.81 3.69 8.90
C VAL A 92 -14.38 2.23 9.09
N VAL A 93 -14.84 1.57 10.16
CA VAL A 93 -14.62 0.13 10.38
C VAL A 93 -15.61 -0.65 9.52
N ARG A 94 -15.13 -1.20 8.40
CA ARG A 94 -15.99 -1.74 7.33
C ARG A 94 -15.21 -2.64 6.37
N SER A 95 -15.89 -3.62 5.77
CA SER A 95 -15.32 -4.49 4.73
C SER A 95 -15.56 -3.97 3.31
N ASP A 96 -16.74 -3.45 3.01
CA ASP A 96 -17.05 -2.83 1.71
C ASP A 96 -16.70 -1.35 1.73
N ILE A 97 -15.59 -0.96 1.10
CA ILE A 97 -15.09 0.41 1.09
C ILE A 97 -15.58 1.21 -0.11
N ARG A 98 -16.39 0.65 -1.02
CA ARG A 98 -16.84 1.36 -2.24
C ARG A 98 -17.77 2.55 -1.96
N PRO A 99 -18.75 2.47 -1.03
CA PRO A 99 -19.57 3.64 -0.66
C PRO A 99 -18.83 4.62 0.24
N SER A 100 -19.09 5.91 0.06
CA SER A 100 -18.88 6.93 1.09
C SER A 100 -19.75 6.66 2.33
N PHE A 101 -19.46 7.37 3.43
CA PHE A 101 -20.13 7.24 4.72
C PHE A 101 -20.12 8.57 5.49
N GLY A 102 -20.81 8.63 6.63
CA GLY A 102 -20.78 9.81 7.50
C GLY A 102 -21.38 11.07 6.87
N GLY A 103 -22.41 10.92 6.03
CA GLY A 103 -23.11 12.01 5.35
C GLY A 103 -22.77 12.13 3.86
N ALA A 104 -21.59 11.67 3.43
CA ALA A 104 -21.25 11.53 2.02
C ALA A 104 -21.89 10.26 1.43
N THR A 105 -22.38 10.33 0.19
CA THR A 105 -23.26 9.30 -0.41
C THR A 105 -22.74 8.65 -1.69
N ALA A 106 -21.68 9.18 -2.31
CA ALA A 106 -21.20 8.63 -3.57
C ALA A 106 -20.65 7.20 -3.40
N VAL A 107 -20.73 6.39 -4.45
CA VAL A 107 -20.13 5.06 -4.51
C VAL A 107 -19.07 5.06 -5.61
N ALA A 108 -17.84 4.66 -5.27
CA ALA A 108 -16.77 4.55 -6.24
C ALA A 108 -17.10 3.48 -7.29
N GLY A 109 -17.09 3.88 -8.56
CA GLY A 109 -17.26 2.98 -9.71
C GLY A 109 -15.94 2.48 -10.25
N GLY A 110 -15.91 1.24 -10.76
CA GLY A 110 -14.71 0.61 -11.32
C GLY A 110 -14.87 -0.90 -11.43
N ILE A 111 -13.85 -1.57 -11.94
CA ILE A 111 -13.82 -3.05 -11.97
C ILE A 111 -13.75 -3.55 -10.53
N GLY A 112 -14.60 -4.51 -10.16
CA GLY A 112 -14.65 -5.03 -8.80
C GLY A 112 -13.33 -5.68 -8.38
N LEU A 113 -12.90 -5.41 -7.14
CA LEU A 113 -11.71 -5.99 -6.54
C LEU A 113 -12.02 -6.41 -5.10
N ASN A 114 -11.84 -7.69 -4.79
CA ASN A 114 -11.70 -8.12 -3.40
C ASN A 114 -10.21 -8.25 -3.08
N PHE A 115 -9.68 -7.49 -2.13
CA PHE A 115 -8.27 -7.62 -1.76
C PHE A 115 -8.12 -8.09 -0.31
N SER A 116 -7.19 -9.01 -0.10
CA SER A 116 -6.88 -9.57 1.21
C SER A 116 -5.42 -9.31 1.58
N LEU A 117 -5.20 -8.93 2.84
CA LEU A 117 -3.88 -8.82 3.44
C LEU A 117 -3.82 -9.76 4.64
N THR A 118 -2.90 -10.73 4.59
CA THR A 118 -2.58 -11.60 5.71
C THR A 118 -1.35 -11.06 6.43
N VAL A 119 -1.49 -10.77 7.72
CA VAL A 119 -0.45 -10.16 8.54
C VAL A 119 0.09 -11.18 9.54
N LEU A 120 1.39 -11.47 9.42
CA LEU A 120 2.12 -12.39 10.27
C LEU A 120 3.14 -11.63 11.14
N SER A 121 3.54 -12.24 12.26
CA SER A 121 4.77 -11.86 12.97
C SER A 121 6.01 -12.34 12.22
N LEU A 122 7.20 -11.86 12.62
CA LEU A 122 8.48 -12.36 12.10
C LEU A 122 8.74 -13.84 12.39
N SER A 123 7.94 -14.46 13.27
CA SER A 123 7.96 -15.90 13.57
C SER A 123 6.82 -16.67 12.87
N CYS A 124 6.21 -16.08 11.83
CA CYS A 124 5.15 -16.70 11.03
C CYS A 124 3.86 -17.03 11.79
N VAL A 125 3.61 -16.31 12.87
CA VAL A 125 2.37 -16.44 13.63
C VAL A 125 1.37 -15.40 13.11
N PRO A 126 0.15 -15.79 12.72
CA PRO A 126 -0.90 -14.85 12.39
C PRO A 126 -1.15 -13.84 13.51
N LEU A 127 -1.14 -12.54 13.17
CA LEU A 127 -1.51 -11.50 14.11
C LEU A 127 -3.03 -11.39 14.18
N VAL A 128 -3.66 -12.12 15.08
CA VAL A 128 -5.12 -12.12 15.27
C VAL A 128 -5.56 -10.85 16.02
N GLY A 129 -6.62 -10.18 15.55
CA GLY A 129 -7.14 -8.95 16.17
C GLY A 129 -6.33 -7.68 15.95
N ALA A 130 -5.20 -7.74 15.23
CA ALA A 130 -4.54 -6.55 14.67
C ALA A 130 -5.51 -5.82 13.74
N ALA A 131 -5.31 -4.52 13.53
CA ALA A 131 -6.15 -3.76 12.61
C ALA A 131 -5.35 -3.28 11.41
N VAL A 132 -6.00 -3.28 10.25
CA VAL A 132 -5.45 -2.77 8.99
C VAL A 132 -6.34 -1.62 8.53
N TYR A 133 -5.75 -0.43 8.39
CA TYR A 133 -6.34 0.67 7.66
C TYR A 133 -5.85 0.61 6.21
N ALA A 134 -6.75 0.65 5.23
CA ALA A 134 -6.40 0.61 3.81
C ALA A 134 -7.05 1.77 3.06
N TRP A 135 -6.32 2.32 2.09
CA TRP A 135 -6.84 3.34 1.17
C TRP A 135 -6.18 3.27 -0.21
N HIS A 136 -6.90 3.70 -1.25
CA HIS A 136 -6.36 3.86 -2.59
C HIS A 136 -7.16 4.87 -3.42
N CYS A 137 -6.64 5.23 -4.60
CA CYS A 137 -7.32 6.12 -5.53
C CYS A 137 -8.51 5.43 -6.24
N ASP A 138 -9.44 6.22 -6.74
CA ASP A 138 -10.51 5.73 -7.62
C ASP A 138 -9.99 5.32 -9.01
N ARG A 139 -10.89 4.88 -9.90
CA ARG A 139 -10.54 4.47 -11.27
C ARG A 139 -9.92 5.58 -12.13
N GLU A 140 -10.16 6.85 -11.75
CA GLU A 140 -9.61 8.04 -12.41
C GLU A 140 -8.30 8.51 -11.75
N GLY A 141 -7.80 7.79 -10.73
CA GLY A 141 -6.56 8.15 -10.04
C GLY A 141 -6.73 9.26 -8.99
N ARG A 142 -7.96 9.55 -8.55
CA ARG A 142 -8.25 10.57 -7.53
C ARG A 142 -8.34 9.94 -6.14
N TYR A 143 -7.82 10.63 -5.13
CA TYR A 143 -7.98 10.23 -3.74
C TYR A 143 -9.15 10.99 -3.11
N SER A 144 -10.14 10.26 -2.62
CA SER A 144 -11.25 10.82 -1.83
C SER A 144 -10.70 11.66 -0.66
N LEU A 145 -11.39 12.74 -0.29
CA LEU A 145 -10.97 13.74 0.70
C LEU A 145 -9.87 14.73 0.24
N TYR A 146 -9.16 14.46 -0.87
CA TYR A 146 -7.99 15.25 -1.26
C TYR A 146 -8.06 15.80 -2.69
N SER A 147 -8.34 14.95 -3.66
CA SER A 147 -8.34 15.36 -5.07
C SER A 147 -9.57 16.22 -5.41
N SER A 148 -9.38 17.19 -6.31
CA SER A 148 -10.47 18.02 -6.82
C SER A 148 -11.63 17.17 -7.36
N GLY A 149 -12.86 17.61 -7.09
CA GLY A 149 -14.10 16.90 -7.45
C GLY A 149 -14.49 15.75 -6.51
N VAL A 150 -13.62 15.32 -5.59
CA VAL A 150 -13.91 14.22 -4.64
C VAL A 150 -13.51 14.55 -3.19
N THR A 151 -13.24 15.83 -2.89
CA THR A 151 -12.87 16.31 -1.54
C THR A 151 -13.98 16.13 -0.50
N ASN A 152 -15.24 16.06 -0.94
CA ASN A 152 -16.39 15.81 -0.08
C ASN A 152 -16.81 14.32 0.00
N GLN A 153 -15.99 13.41 -0.53
CA GLN A 153 -16.22 11.96 -0.49
C GLN A 153 -15.16 11.26 0.36
N ASN A 154 -15.48 10.09 0.89
CA ASN A 154 -14.57 9.28 1.73
C ASN A 154 -14.63 7.78 1.41
N TYR A 155 -15.13 7.41 0.22
CA TYR A 155 -15.02 6.05 -0.29
C TYR A 155 -13.56 5.59 -0.40
N LEU A 156 -13.37 4.29 -0.62
CA LEU A 156 -12.10 3.59 -0.82
C LEU A 156 -11.12 3.77 0.34
N ARG A 157 -11.67 3.91 1.54
CA ARG A 157 -10.97 4.01 2.83
C ARG A 157 -11.70 3.13 3.84
N GLY A 158 -10.97 2.31 4.59
CA GLY A 158 -11.61 1.49 5.62
C GLY A 158 -10.64 0.77 6.54
N ILE A 159 -11.14 0.41 7.72
CA ILE A 159 -10.41 -0.34 8.74
C ILE A 159 -11.09 -1.69 8.96
N GLN A 160 -10.29 -2.75 9.12
CA GLN A 160 -10.78 -4.03 9.62
C GLN A 160 -9.81 -4.64 10.63
N ALA A 161 -10.36 -5.46 11.52
CA ALA A 161 -9.56 -6.38 12.32
C ALA A 161 -9.23 -7.63 11.50
N THR A 162 -8.00 -8.10 11.62
CA THR A 162 -7.57 -9.40 11.11
C THR A 162 -8.30 -10.54 11.83
N ASP A 163 -8.75 -11.53 11.07
CA ASP A 163 -9.43 -12.73 11.57
C ASP A 163 -8.46 -13.72 12.26
N SER A 164 -8.94 -14.94 12.55
CA SER A 164 -8.15 -16.00 13.17
C SER A 164 -6.97 -16.50 12.32
N THR A 165 -6.94 -16.15 11.04
CA THR A 165 -5.82 -16.43 10.12
C THR A 165 -4.90 -15.23 9.95
N GLY A 166 -5.13 -14.13 10.69
CA GLY A 166 -4.37 -12.89 10.53
C GLY A 166 -4.78 -12.11 9.28
N THR A 167 -5.95 -12.38 8.70
CA THR A 167 -6.35 -11.83 7.40
C THR A 167 -7.44 -10.78 7.53
N VAL A 168 -7.31 -9.68 6.79
CA VAL A 168 -8.41 -8.76 6.46
C VAL A 168 -8.80 -8.94 4.99
N THR A 169 -10.08 -8.75 4.66
CA THR A 169 -10.55 -8.78 3.27
C THR A 169 -11.50 -7.63 2.98
N PHE A 170 -11.13 -6.77 2.05
CA PHE A 170 -11.93 -5.61 1.65
C PHE A 170 -12.59 -5.85 0.30
N LYS A 171 -13.85 -5.42 0.17
CA LYS A 171 -14.57 -5.30 -1.09
C LYS A 171 -14.40 -3.87 -1.61
N SER A 172 -13.81 -3.74 -2.79
CA SER A 172 -13.40 -2.48 -3.39
C SER A 172 -13.56 -2.48 -4.92
N ILE A 173 -12.95 -1.49 -5.57
CA ILE A 173 -12.68 -1.45 -7.00
C ILE A 173 -11.17 -1.52 -7.26
N TYR A 174 -10.77 -1.92 -8.47
CA TYR A 174 -9.38 -1.86 -8.90
C TYR A 174 -8.93 -0.39 -9.02
N PRO A 175 -7.81 0.03 -8.40
CA PRO A 175 -7.35 1.42 -8.43
C PRO A 175 -6.86 1.84 -9.81
N GLY A 176 -7.03 3.12 -10.14
CA GLY A 176 -6.38 3.73 -11.30
C GLY A 176 -4.85 3.83 -11.13
N CYS A 177 -4.17 4.23 -12.20
CA CYS A 177 -2.76 4.62 -12.19
C CYS A 177 -2.70 6.14 -12.35
N TYR A 178 -2.22 6.84 -11.32
CA TYR A 178 -1.96 8.29 -11.40
C TYR A 178 -0.50 8.54 -11.78
N ALA A 179 -0.21 9.76 -12.27
CA ALA A 179 1.08 10.07 -12.85
C ALA A 179 2.25 9.80 -11.89
N GLY A 180 3.29 9.14 -12.40
CA GLY A 180 4.53 8.89 -11.68
C GLY A 180 4.50 7.73 -10.67
N ARG A 181 3.36 7.05 -10.49
CA ARG A 181 3.24 5.96 -9.50
C ARG A 181 2.69 4.66 -10.11
N TRP A 182 3.31 3.55 -9.76
CA TRP A 182 2.83 2.19 -10.08
C TRP A 182 1.46 1.93 -9.45
N PRO A 183 0.56 1.12 -10.03
CA PRO A 183 -0.74 0.80 -9.41
C PRO A 183 -0.60 0.17 -8.02
N HIS A 184 -1.22 0.77 -6.99
CA HIS A 184 -1.06 0.34 -5.61
C HIS A 184 -2.29 0.56 -4.72
N ILE A 185 -2.28 -0.12 -3.58
CA ILE A 185 -3.17 0.10 -2.43
C ILE A 185 -2.30 0.37 -1.21
N HIS A 186 -2.54 1.44 -0.49
CA HIS A 186 -1.82 1.70 0.76
C HIS A 186 -2.43 0.93 1.92
N PHE A 187 -1.60 0.63 2.91
CA PHE A 187 -2.08 0.15 4.19
C PHE A 187 -1.23 0.59 5.37
N GLU A 188 -1.86 0.60 6.54
CA GLU A 188 -1.24 0.74 7.84
C GLU A 188 -1.71 -0.38 8.76
N VAL A 189 -0.78 -0.96 9.52
CA VAL A 189 -1.06 -1.98 10.53
C VAL A 189 -1.01 -1.35 11.92
N TYR A 190 -1.98 -1.71 12.75
CA TYR A 190 -2.10 -1.34 14.16
C TYR A 190 -2.21 -2.60 15.00
N SER A 191 -1.77 -2.53 16.26
CA SER A 191 -1.89 -3.69 17.16
C SER A 191 -3.33 -4.05 17.54
N SER A 192 -4.30 -3.14 17.32
CA SER A 192 -5.72 -3.40 17.56
C SER A 192 -6.63 -2.38 16.87
N LEU A 193 -7.93 -2.71 16.76
CA LEU A 193 -8.96 -1.74 16.32
C LEU A 193 -8.99 -0.50 17.20
N ALA A 194 -8.89 -0.65 18.52
CA ALA A 194 -8.91 0.49 19.45
C ALA A 194 -7.76 1.47 19.15
N ASN A 195 -6.58 0.97 18.84
CA ASN A 195 -5.46 1.81 18.42
C ASN A 195 -5.74 2.48 17.08
N ALA A 196 -6.18 1.71 16.07
CA ALA A 196 -6.47 2.24 14.73
C ALA A 196 -7.55 3.35 14.75
N THR A 197 -8.56 3.25 15.61
CA THR A 197 -9.69 4.20 15.65
C THR A 197 -9.55 5.29 16.71
N SER A 198 -8.44 5.35 17.43
CA SER A 198 -8.21 6.38 18.48
C SER A 198 -7.73 7.73 17.92
N GLY A 199 -7.30 7.77 16.65
CA GLY A 199 -6.64 8.92 16.02
C GLY A 199 -5.22 9.20 16.54
N ARG A 200 -4.73 8.41 17.50
CA ARG A 200 -3.39 8.56 18.11
C ARG A 200 -2.67 7.24 18.35
N GLY A 201 -3.25 6.13 17.91
CA GLY A 201 -2.67 4.80 18.10
C GLY A 201 -1.36 4.68 17.33
N PRO A 202 -0.34 4.01 17.90
CA PRO A 202 0.92 3.83 17.22
C PRO A 202 0.73 2.95 15.97
N ILE A 203 1.30 3.40 14.86
CA ILE A 203 1.37 2.62 13.63
C ILE A 203 2.49 1.60 13.77
N VAL A 204 2.18 0.32 13.57
CA VAL A 204 3.15 -0.79 13.57
C VAL A 204 3.92 -0.82 12.25
N LYS A 205 3.21 -0.64 11.14
CA LYS A 205 3.77 -0.67 9.79
C LYS A 205 2.96 0.21 8.86
N THR A 206 3.63 0.97 8.00
CA THR A 206 3.04 1.60 6.81
C THR A 206 3.74 1.00 5.60
N SER A 207 2.98 0.55 4.61
CA SER A 207 3.50 -0.03 3.37
C SER A 207 2.42 0.01 2.27
N GLN A 208 2.71 -0.57 1.10
CA GLN A 208 1.84 -0.55 -0.05
C GLN A 208 1.74 -1.94 -0.68
N ILE A 209 0.61 -2.24 -1.31
CA ILE A 209 0.38 -3.44 -2.11
C ILE A 209 0.55 -3.04 -3.57
N ALA A 210 1.56 -3.57 -4.26
CA ALA A 210 1.72 -3.39 -5.70
C ALA A 210 0.80 -4.35 -6.47
N LEU A 211 0.28 -3.90 -7.62
CA LEU A 211 -0.56 -4.73 -8.48
C LEU A 211 0.18 -5.17 -9.77
N PRO A 212 -0.05 -6.41 -10.27
CA PRO A 212 0.65 -6.91 -11.45
C PRO A 212 0.35 -6.13 -12.73
N LYS A 213 1.38 -5.94 -13.57
CA LYS A 213 1.30 -5.13 -14.80
C LYS A 213 0.28 -5.65 -15.80
N ASP A 214 0.25 -6.96 -16.00
CA ASP A 214 -0.65 -7.65 -16.93
C ASP A 214 -2.11 -7.45 -16.52
N VAL A 215 -2.42 -7.62 -15.24
CA VAL A 215 -3.76 -7.38 -14.69
C VAL A 215 -4.12 -5.90 -14.79
N SER A 216 -3.21 -4.99 -14.42
CA SER A 216 -3.43 -3.55 -14.55
C SER A 216 -3.72 -3.16 -16.01
N SER A 217 -2.95 -3.70 -16.96
CA SER A 217 -3.16 -3.45 -18.39
C SER A 217 -4.53 -3.93 -18.87
N ALA A 218 -4.97 -5.11 -18.43
CA ALA A 218 -6.30 -5.64 -18.76
C ALA A 218 -7.44 -4.79 -18.18
N VAL A 219 -7.31 -4.31 -16.94
CA VAL A 219 -8.29 -3.40 -16.33
C VAL A 219 -8.31 -2.05 -17.04
N TYR A 220 -7.15 -1.48 -17.35
CA TYR A 220 -7.06 -0.14 -17.93
C TYR A 220 -7.54 -0.06 -19.38
N ALA A 221 -7.64 -1.20 -20.07
CA ALA A 221 -8.31 -1.31 -21.36
C ALA A 221 -9.85 -1.19 -21.28
N THR A 222 -10.44 -1.15 -20.08
CA THR A 222 -11.89 -0.99 -19.87
C THR A 222 -12.32 0.48 -19.76
N SER A 223 -13.63 0.75 -19.84
CA SER A 223 -14.17 2.11 -19.75
C SER A 223 -13.99 2.72 -18.36
N GLY A 224 -13.62 4.00 -18.31
CA GLY A 224 -13.41 4.75 -17.07
C GLY A 224 -11.99 4.69 -16.50
N TYR A 225 -11.06 3.98 -17.15
CA TYR A 225 -9.63 3.91 -16.77
C TYR A 225 -8.69 4.55 -17.80
N SER A 226 -9.20 5.34 -18.75
CA SER A 226 -8.42 5.83 -19.90
C SER A 226 -7.14 6.58 -19.52
N GLN A 227 -7.17 7.39 -18.45
CA GLN A 227 -5.98 8.09 -17.95
C GLN A 227 -4.90 7.11 -17.46
N SER A 228 -5.32 5.97 -16.89
CA SER A 228 -4.41 4.95 -16.36
C SER A 228 -3.59 4.28 -17.45
N VAL A 229 -4.09 4.19 -18.68
CA VAL A 229 -3.34 3.66 -19.84
C VAL A 229 -2.09 4.52 -20.09
N THR A 230 -2.28 5.84 -20.18
CA THR A 230 -1.17 6.78 -20.40
C THR A 230 -0.20 6.77 -19.24
N ASN A 231 -0.69 6.78 -18.00
CA ASN A 231 0.18 6.81 -16.82
C ASN A 231 1.00 5.53 -16.65
N LEU A 232 0.36 4.35 -16.83
CA LEU A 232 1.07 3.07 -16.76
C LEU A 232 2.14 2.94 -17.84
N SER A 233 1.95 3.55 -19.02
CA SER A 233 2.96 3.55 -20.09
C SER A 233 4.24 4.32 -19.74
N ARG A 234 4.18 5.21 -18.73
CA ARG A 234 5.27 6.10 -18.31
C ARG A 234 5.99 5.65 -17.04
N VAL A 235 5.57 4.54 -16.44
CA VAL A 235 6.13 4.04 -15.18
C VAL A 235 6.42 2.54 -15.24
N THR A 236 7.48 2.14 -14.56
CA THR A 236 7.85 0.75 -14.27
C THR A 236 8.09 0.63 -12.77
N LEU A 237 8.11 -0.59 -12.21
CA LEU A 237 8.55 -0.79 -10.84
C LEU A 237 9.94 -0.18 -10.59
N ALA A 238 10.86 -0.29 -11.54
CA ALA A 238 12.22 0.26 -11.45
C ALA A 238 12.30 1.81 -11.49
N THR A 239 11.25 2.48 -11.95
CA THR A 239 11.19 3.96 -12.01
C THR A 239 10.21 4.54 -10.99
N ASP A 240 9.39 3.72 -10.35
CA ASP A 240 8.50 4.14 -9.27
C ASP A 240 9.33 4.44 -8.02
N MET A 241 9.12 5.60 -7.41
CA MET A 241 9.94 6.06 -6.28
C MET A 241 9.80 5.22 -5.00
N VAL A 242 8.76 4.38 -4.90
CA VAL A 242 8.47 3.49 -3.77
C VAL A 242 9.01 2.09 -4.07
N PHE A 243 8.61 1.49 -5.19
CA PHE A 243 8.95 0.08 -5.47
C PHE A 243 10.31 -0.14 -6.13
N ARG A 244 11.05 0.89 -6.53
CA ARG A 244 12.31 0.73 -7.29
C ARG A 244 13.43 0.02 -6.54
N ASP A 245 13.40 0.03 -5.21
CA ASP A 245 14.51 -0.46 -4.40
C ASP A 245 14.63 -1.99 -4.45
N ASP A 246 13.50 -2.70 -4.60
CA ASP A 246 13.44 -4.16 -4.65
C ASP A 246 12.46 -4.73 -5.70
N LEU A 247 11.81 -3.87 -6.48
CA LEU A 247 10.78 -4.20 -7.46
C LEU A 247 9.52 -4.80 -6.84
N ALA A 248 9.12 -4.32 -5.66
CA ALA A 248 7.97 -4.79 -4.88
C ALA A 248 8.06 -6.28 -4.52
N ALA A 249 9.27 -6.78 -4.21
CA ALA A 249 9.51 -8.20 -4.03
C ALA A 249 8.66 -8.83 -2.90
N ARG A 250 8.29 -8.03 -1.89
CA ARG A 250 7.42 -8.47 -0.77
C ARG A 250 6.07 -7.75 -0.72
N GLU A 251 5.78 -6.95 -1.74
CA GLU A 251 4.59 -6.07 -1.81
C GLU A 251 3.70 -6.38 -3.01
N MET A 252 4.20 -7.17 -3.99
CA MET A 252 3.43 -7.58 -5.15
C MET A 252 2.34 -8.59 -4.80
N ALA A 253 1.07 -8.21 -4.99
CA ALA A 253 -0.05 -9.11 -4.77
C ALA A 253 -0.13 -10.21 -5.83
N THR A 254 -0.55 -11.40 -5.41
CA THR A 254 -1.07 -12.41 -6.32
C THR A 254 -2.49 -12.04 -6.70
N VAL A 255 -2.80 -11.92 -8.00
CA VAL A 255 -4.11 -11.48 -8.48
C VAL A 255 -4.70 -12.48 -9.46
N THR A 256 -5.97 -12.83 -9.24
CA THR A 256 -6.73 -13.78 -10.08
C THR A 256 -8.09 -13.18 -10.44
N GLY A 257 -8.68 -13.61 -11.55
CA GLY A 257 -10.01 -13.15 -12.00
C GLY A 257 -9.95 -12.53 -13.39
N ASN A 258 -10.96 -11.73 -13.73
CA ASN A 258 -11.05 -11.04 -15.01
C ASN A 258 -11.93 -9.78 -14.91
N VAL A 259 -11.96 -8.99 -15.97
CA VAL A 259 -12.72 -7.74 -16.03
C VAL A 259 -14.25 -7.91 -15.97
N THR A 260 -14.77 -9.10 -16.29
CA THR A 260 -16.21 -9.38 -16.28
C THR A 260 -16.72 -9.74 -14.89
N THR A 261 -15.99 -10.60 -14.16
CA THR A 261 -16.38 -11.07 -12.83
C THR A 261 -15.71 -10.30 -11.69
N GLY A 262 -14.73 -9.45 -12.01
CA GLY A 262 -13.85 -8.80 -11.04
C GLY A 262 -12.64 -9.65 -10.68
N TYR A 263 -11.77 -9.06 -9.86
CA TYR A 263 -10.51 -9.65 -9.43
C TYR A 263 -10.49 -9.94 -7.92
N THR A 264 -9.64 -10.88 -7.53
CA THR A 264 -9.21 -11.10 -6.15
C THR A 264 -7.71 -10.90 -6.06
N ALA A 265 -7.26 -10.02 -5.17
CA ALA A 265 -5.84 -9.79 -4.87
C ALA A 265 -5.51 -10.31 -3.47
N ARG A 266 -4.35 -10.95 -3.31
CA ARG A 266 -3.88 -11.47 -2.02
C ARG A 266 -2.41 -11.15 -1.81
N LEU A 267 -2.08 -10.64 -0.64
CA LEU A 267 -0.71 -10.46 -0.18
C LEU A 267 -0.56 -10.99 1.24
N THR A 268 0.54 -11.68 1.51
CA THR A 268 0.94 -12.07 2.88
C THR A 268 2.21 -11.30 3.23
N ILE A 269 2.19 -10.64 4.38
CA ILE A 269 3.30 -9.85 4.89
C ILE A 269 3.70 -10.32 6.28
N SER A 270 4.95 -10.09 6.64
CA SER A 270 5.40 -10.15 8.04
C SER A 270 5.71 -8.75 8.55
N VAL A 271 5.36 -8.48 9.81
CA VAL A 271 5.66 -7.22 10.49
C VAL A 271 6.35 -7.48 11.83
N ARG A 272 7.21 -6.54 12.26
CA ARG A 272 7.69 -6.49 13.64
C ARG A 272 6.60 -5.85 14.51
N ALA A 273 5.75 -6.70 15.11
CA ALA A 273 4.68 -6.30 16.03
C ALA A 273 5.12 -6.31 17.49
#